data_AF-A0A845R9Y6-F1
#
_entry.id   AF-A0A845R9Y6-F1
#
_cell.length_a   1.000
_cell.length_b   1.000
_cell.length_c   1.000
_cell.angle_alpha   90.00
_cell.angle_beta   90.00
_cell.angle_gamma   90.00
#
_symmetry.space_group_name_H-M   'P 1'
#
loop_
_entity.id
_entity.type
_entity.pdbx_description
1 polymer ?
#
loop_
_entity_poly.entity_id
_entity_poly.type
_entity_poly.pdbx_seq_one_letter_code
_entity_poly.pdbx_strand_id
1 'polypeptide(L)'
;MNDYQRPHSPFEDSAAQRLQRMGLTTADGSPERDAMTVFSTIFAGRFFDDLCDYYQDFQDVQDTIAQIFHTAEQADPKQKFLLICLQYDSIYRSLPDPVWWISGSPDFAELFAEDFLAHLKRLAENT
;
A
#
# COMPACT_ATOMS: atom_id res chain seq x y z
N MET A 1 6.80 -29.45 12.09
CA MET A 1 7.68 -28.27 12.04
C MET A 1 6.91 -27.23 11.26
N ASN A 2 6.42 -26.18 11.93
CA ASN A 2 5.97 -25.01 11.18
C ASN A 2 7.24 -24.36 10.67
N ASP A 3 7.48 -24.44 9.36
CA ASP A 3 8.38 -23.51 8.69
C ASP A 3 7.74 -22.13 8.81
N TYR A 4 7.95 -21.48 9.96
CA TYR A 4 7.84 -20.03 10.07
C TYR A 4 9.01 -19.46 9.26
N GLN A 5 8.92 -19.58 7.94
CA GLN A 5 9.77 -18.86 7.04
C GLN A 5 9.50 -17.38 7.36
N ARG A 6 10.48 -16.73 7.98
CA ARG A 6 10.35 -15.32 8.34
C ARG A 6 9.96 -14.56 7.07
N PRO A 7 8.96 -13.66 7.14
CA PRO A 7 8.67 -12.77 6.03
C PRO A 7 9.97 -12.13 5.58
N HIS A 8 10.26 -12.20 4.28
CA HIS A 8 11.49 -11.66 3.75
C HIS A 8 11.59 -10.18 4.13
N SER A 9 12.66 -9.81 4.86
CA SER A 9 12.77 -8.47 5.41
C SER A 9 12.87 -7.46 4.26
N PRO A 10 12.26 -6.27 4.38
CA PRO A 10 12.46 -5.19 3.41
C PRO A 10 13.85 -4.56 3.55
N PHE A 11 14.56 -4.84 4.65
CA PHE A 11 15.88 -4.28 4.95
C PHE A 11 17.04 -5.28 4.75
N GLU A 12 16.77 -6.47 4.19
CA GLU A 12 17.83 -7.45 3.90
C GLU A 12 18.52 -7.15 2.56
N ASP A 13 19.76 -7.61 2.39
CA ASP A 13 20.57 -7.39 1.18
C ASP A 13 19.89 -7.88 -0.11
N SER A 14 18.97 -8.86 0.00
CA SER A 14 18.24 -9.43 -1.13
C SER A 14 17.00 -8.61 -1.55
N ALA A 15 16.62 -7.59 -0.77
CA ALA A 15 15.38 -6.82 -0.98
C ALA A 15 15.36 -6.13 -2.35
N ALA A 16 16.46 -5.48 -2.76
CA ALA A 16 16.54 -4.82 -4.06
C ALA A 16 16.35 -5.82 -5.23
N GLN A 17 16.97 -6.99 -5.14
CA GLN A 17 16.81 -8.04 -6.16
C GLN A 17 15.37 -8.59 -6.20
N ARG A 18 14.67 -8.58 -5.07
CA ARG A 18 13.27 -8.99 -5.00
C ARG A 18 12.39 -8.02 -5.77
N LEU A 19 12.55 -6.71 -5.55
CA LEU A 19 11.83 -5.68 -6.29
C LEU A 19 12.15 -5.74 -7.80
N GLN A 20 13.41 -6.01 -8.15
CA GLN A 20 13.82 -6.22 -9.53
C GLN A 20 13.12 -7.41 -10.19
N ARG A 21 13.04 -8.56 -9.48
CA ARG A 21 12.32 -9.75 -9.98
C ARG A 21 10.82 -9.50 -10.16
N MET A 22 10.24 -8.57 -9.41
CA MET A 22 8.86 -8.16 -9.55
C MET A 22 8.64 -7.15 -10.70
N GLY A 23 9.72 -6.67 -11.32
CA GLY A 23 9.63 -5.63 -12.36
C GLY A 23 9.31 -4.24 -11.81
N LEU A 24 9.51 -4.00 -10.50
CA LEU A 24 9.23 -2.70 -9.88
C LEU A 24 10.41 -1.72 -9.95
N THR A 25 11.56 -2.16 -10.46
CA THR A 25 12.76 -1.32 -10.54
C THR A 25 13.20 -1.12 -11.99
N THR A 26 13.73 0.06 -12.29
CA THR A 26 14.46 0.28 -13.53
C THR A 26 15.86 -0.37 -13.47
N ALA A 27 16.66 -0.24 -14.54
CA ALA A 27 18.01 -0.77 -14.61
C ALA A 27 18.99 -0.14 -13.60
N ASP A 28 18.71 1.09 -13.12
CA ASP A 28 19.54 1.78 -12.12
C ASP A 28 19.09 1.52 -10.67
N GLY A 29 18.01 0.74 -10.48
CA GLY A 29 17.45 0.41 -9.18
C GLY A 29 16.41 1.41 -8.64
N SER A 30 16.13 2.49 -9.35
CA SER A 30 15.02 3.40 -9.03
C SER A 30 13.64 2.76 -9.29
N PRO A 31 12.56 3.29 -8.69
CA PRO A 31 11.21 2.80 -8.97
C PRO A 31 10.85 2.93 -10.45
N GLU A 32 10.36 1.84 -11.05
CA GLU A 32 9.74 1.86 -12.37
C GLU A 32 8.32 2.40 -12.22
N ARG A 33 8.05 3.60 -12.77
CA ARG A 33 6.86 4.38 -12.41
C ARG A 33 5.57 3.75 -12.92
N ASP A 34 5.54 3.24 -14.14
CA ASP A 34 4.32 2.67 -14.71
C ASP A 34 3.93 1.38 -13.96
N ALA A 35 4.91 0.53 -13.65
CA ALA A 35 4.73 -0.66 -12.83
C ALA A 35 4.28 -0.30 -11.41
N MET A 36 4.86 0.73 -10.80
CA MET A 36 4.44 1.21 -9.47
C MET A 36 3.02 1.77 -9.46
N THR A 37 2.59 2.47 -10.51
CA THR A 37 1.20 2.94 -10.62
C THR A 37 0.21 1.77 -10.73
N VAL A 38 0.53 0.75 -11.53
CA VAL A 38 -0.29 -0.48 -11.62
C VAL A 38 -0.31 -1.20 -10.27
N PHE A 39 0.86 -1.37 -9.65
CA PHE A 39 1.01 -2.01 -8.34
C PHE A 39 0.16 -1.32 -7.28
N SER A 40 0.23 0.01 -7.19
CA SER A 40 -0.53 0.81 -6.22
C SER A 40 -2.03 0.73 -6.47
N THR A 41 -2.45 0.73 -7.75
CA THR A 41 -3.85 0.56 -8.16
C THR A 41 -4.42 -0.79 -7.71
N ILE A 42 -3.67 -1.89 -7.90
CA ILE A 42 -4.07 -3.23 -7.48
C ILE A 42 -4.36 -3.27 -5.98
N PHE A 43 -3.44 -2.73 -5.15
CA PHE A 43 -3.60 -2.77 -3.71
C PHE A 43 -4.63 -1.78 -3.18
N ALA A 44 -4.82 -0.63 -3.83
CA ALA A 44 -5.90 0.29 -3.49
C ALA A 44 -7.29 -0.32 -3.73
N GLY A 45 -7.48 -0.98 -4.88
CA GLY A 45 -8.71 -1.73 -5.17
C GLY A 45 -8.93 -2.87 -4.18
N ARG A 46 -7.87 -3.65 -3.90
CA ARG A 46 -7.96 -4.73 -2.91
C ARG A 46 -8.31 -4.22 -1.51
N PHE A 47 -7.72 -3.12 -1.08
CA PHE A 47 -8.00 -2.51 0.22
C PHE A 47 -9.45 -2.00 0.30
N PHE A 48 -9.95 -1.39 -0.78
CA PHE A 48 -11.35 -0.98 -0.86
C PHE A 48 -12.30 -2.17 -0.69
N ASP A 49 -12.04 -3.28 -1.40
CA ASP A 49 -12.82 -4.51 -1.24
C ASP A 49 -12.72 -5.05 0.20
N ASP A 50 -11.52 -5.02 0.81
CA ASP A 50 -11.33 -5.47 2.19
C ASP A 50 -12.10 -4.57 3.20
N LEU A 51 -12.28 -3.27 2.93
CA LEU A 51 -13.16 -2.39 3.73
C LEU A 51 -14.63 -2.78 3.56
N CYS A 52 -15.07 -3.04 2.34
CA CYS A 52 -16.44 -3.49 2.06
C CYS A 52 -16.74 -4.85 2.69
N ASP A 53 -15.76 -5.76 2.76
CA ASP A 53 -15.90 -7.05 3.44
C ASP A 53 -15.95 -6.91 4.97
N TYR A 54 -15.29 -5.88 5.51
CA TYR A 54 -15.18 -5.65 6.95
C TYR A 54 -16.41 -4.94 7.54
N TYR A 55 -16.88 -3.88 6.89
CA TYR A 55 -18.01 -3.09 7.35
C TYR A 55 -19.34 -3.67 6.85
N GLN A 56 -20.37 -3.58 7.70
CA GLN A 56 -21.72 -4.02 7.33
C GLN A 56 -22.46 -2.98 6.49
N ASP A 57 -22.23 -1.69 6.78
CA ASP A 57 -22.83 -0.57 6.06
C ASP A 57 -21.78 0.08 5.14
N PHE A 58 -22.21 0.43 3.93
CA PHE A 58 -21.37 1.16 2.99
C PHE A 58 -21.05 2.58 3.47
N GLN A 59 -21.92 3.18 4.30
CA GLN A 59 -21.64 4.49 4.91
C GLN A 59 -20.37 4.46 5.76
N ASP A 60 -20.13 3.38 6.51
CA ASP A 60 -18.91 3.23 7.32
C ASP A 60 -17.64 3.16 6.46
N VAL A 61 -17.74 2.55 5.26
CA VAL A 61 -16.66 2.53 4.26
C VAL A 61 -16.37 3.96 3.77
N GLN A 62 -17.40 4.71 3.41
CA GLN A 62 -17.27 6.08 2.95
C GLN A 62 -16.67 7.00 4.02
N ASP A 63 -17.14 6.89 5.27
CA ASP A 63 -16.65 7.67 6.40
C ASP A 63 -15.18 7.35 6.71
N THR A 64 -14.81 6.06 6.66
CA THR A 64 -13.41 5.62 6.82
C THR A 64 -12.52 6.21 5.74
N ILE A 65 -12.93 6.13 4.46
CA ILE A 65 -12.15 6.69 3.35
C ILE A 65 -12.03 8.21 3.47
N ALA A 66 -13.11 8.91 3.85
CA ALA A 66 -13.08 10.35 4.09
C ALA A 66 -12.09 10.73 5.20
N GLN A 67 -12.06 9.96 6.30
CA GLN A 67 -11.11 10.17 7.39
C GLN A 67 -9.65 9.90 6.98
N ILE A 68 -9.41 8.89 6.14
CA ILE A 68 -8.10 8.62 5.54
C ILE A 68 -7.63 9.85 4.77
N PHE A 69 -8.46 10.40 3.88
CA PHE A 69 -8.08 11.57 3.10
C PHE A 69 -7.86 12.81 3.95
N HIS A 70 -8.72 13.07 4.93
CA HIS A 70 -8.55 14.19 5.85
C HIS A 70 -7.19 14.15 6.57
N THR A 71 -6.75 12.95 6.95
CA THR A 71 -5.46 12.73 7.61
C THR A 71 -4.29 12.81 6.63
N ALA A 72 -4.45 12.23 5.43
CA ALA A 72 -3.42 12.22 4.40
C ALA A 72 -3.09 13.63 3.85
N GLU A 73 -4.07 14.54 3.83
CA GLU A 73 -3.87 15.94 3.40
C GLU A 73 -2.87 16.72 4.29
N GLN A 74 -2.74 16.32 5.55
CA GLN A 74 -1.86 16.94 6.54
C GLN A 74 -0.55 16.17 6.73
N ALA A 75 -0.42 15.00 6.09
CA ALA A 75 0.69 14.09 6.26
C ALA A 75 1.81 14.39 5.25
N ASP A 76 3.06 14.30 5.72
CA ASP A 76 4.21 14.21 4.82
C ASP A 76 4.21 12.89 4.01
N PRO A 77 5.00 12.78 2.93
CA PRO A 77 5.00 11.58 2.08
C PRO A 77 5.25 10.26 2.84
N LYS A 78 6.11 10.26 3.86
CA LYS A 78 6.42 9.06 4.66
C LYS A 78 5.27 8.71 5.59
N GLN A 79 4.64 9.72 6.18
CA GLN A 79 3.47 9.57 7.04
C GLN A 79 2.29 8.97 6.27
N LYS A 80 2.11 9.28 4.98
CA LYS A 80 1.05 8.68 4.15
C LYS A 80 1.18 7.16 4.04
N PHE A 81 2.39 6.63 3.87
CA PHE A 81 2.60 5.17 3.85
C PHE A 81 2.24 4.54 5.20
N LEU A 82 2.70 5.15 6.30
CA LEU A 82 2.36 4.67 7.65
C LEU A 82 0.84 4.73 7.92
N LEU A 83 0.16 5.77 7.42
CA LEU A 83 -1.28 5.87 7.51
C LEU A 83 -1.95 4.66 6.85
N ILE A 84 -1.54 4.28 5.63
CA ILE A 84 -2.07 3.09 4.95
C ILE A 84 -1.84 1.83 5.80
N CYS A 85 -0.65 1.63 6.36
CA CYS A 85 -0.37 0.50 7.26
C CYS A 85 -1.31 0.47 8.47
N LEU A 86 -1.60 1.62 9.08
CA LEU A 86 -2.53 1.72 10.20
C LEU A 86 -3.97 1.37 9.80
N GLN A 87 -4.37 1.67 8.56
CA GLN A 87 -5.70 1.29 8.08
C GLN A 87 -5.83 -0.20 7.82
N TYR A 88 -4.76 -0.88 7.37
CA TYR A 88 -4.77 -2.34 7.31
C TYR A 88 -4.92 -2.95 8.71
N ASP A 89 -4.19 -2.41 9.69
CA ASP A 89 -4.26 -2.87 11.09
C ASP A 89 -5.65 -2.65 11.71
N SER A 90 -6.31 -1.52 11.42
CA SER A 90 -7.64 -1.20 11.99
C SER A 90 -8.74 -2.17 11.57
N ILE A 91 -8.61 -2.81 10.39
CA ILE A 91 -9.52 -3.85 9.90
C ILE A 91 -8.97 -5.28 10.11
N TYR A 92 -7.97 -5.44 10.98
CA TYR A 92 -7.32 -6.71 11.31
C TYR A 92 -6.75 -7.46 10.08
N ARG A 93 -6.30 -6.72 9.06
CA ARG A 93 -5.65 -7.27 7.89
C ARG A 93 -4.14 -7.07 7.99
N SER A 94 -3.37 -8.11 7.65
CA SER A 94 -1.94 -7.95 7.47
C SER A 94 -1.66 -7.14 6.22
N LEU A 95 -0.64 -6.28 6.29
CA LEU A 95 -0.13 -5.60 5.10
C LEU A 95 0.31 -6.66 4.08
N PRO A 96 -0.09 -6.57 2.80
CA PRO A 96 0.32 -7.53 1.80
C PRO A 96 1.83 -7.59 1.67
N ASP A 97 2.39 -8.81 1.57
CA ASP A 97 3.83 -9.05 1.47
C ASP A 97 4.54 -8.14 0.44
N PRO A 98 4.02 -7.95 -0.80
CA PRO A 98 4.64 -7.04 -1.75
C PRO A 98 4.69 -5.58 -1.27
N VAL A 99 3.64 -5.10 -0.59
CA VAL A 99 3.57 -3.74 -0.02
C VAL A 99 4.52 -3.61 1.17
N TRP A 100 4.63 -4.66 1.98
CA TRP A 100 5.64 -4.74 3.02
C TRP A 100 7.06 -4.65 2.46
N TRP A 101 7.36 -5.35 1.36
CA TRP A 101 8.71 -5.37 0.79
C TRP A 101 9.20 -4.02 0.27
N ILE A 102 8.31 -3.17 -0.26
CA ILE A 102 8.68 -1.83 -0.72
C ILE A 102 8.95 -0.85 0.42
N SER A 103 8.51 -1.14 1.65
CA SER A 103 8.71 -0.26 2.81
C SER A 103 10.18 -0.04 3.20
N GLY A 104 11.08 -0.86 2.67
CA GLY A 104 12.52 -0.74 2.88
C GLY A 104 13.17 0.44 2.16
N SER A 105 12.45 1.07 1.22
CA SER A 105 12.93 2.22 0.47
C SER A 105 11.92 3.37 0.52
N PRO A 106 12.30 4.57 1.03
CA PRO A 106 11.42 5.73 1.04
C PRO A 106 10.86 6.08 -0.34
N ASP A 107 11.67 6.02 -1.39
CA ASP A 107 11.24 6.39 -2.75
C ASP A 107 10.08 5.50 -3.24
N PHE A 108 10.11 4.20 -2.90
CA PHE A 108 9.04 3.28 -3.26
C PHE A 108 7.81 3.45 -2.37
N ALA A 109 8.01 3.60 -1.06
CA ALA A 109 6.93 3.78 -0.10
C ALA A 109 6.13 5.07 -0.36
N GLU A 110 6.83 6.18 -0.64
CA GLU A 110 6.24 7.48 -0.96
C GLU A 110 5.48 7.41 -2.28
N LEU A 111 6.09 6.88 -3.35
CA LEU A 111 5.42 6.72 -4.65
C LEU A 111 4.18 5.83 -4.56
N PHE A 112 4.28 4.71 -3.84
CA PHE A 112 3.15 3.83 -3.61
C PHE A 112 2.02 4.54 -2.87
N ALA A 113 2.32 5.25 -1.79
CA ALA A 113 1.30 5.89 -0.96
C ALA A 113 0.52 6.96 -1.74
N GLU A 114 1.19 7.78 -2.56
CA GLU A 114 0.52 8.77 -3.40
C GLU A 114 -0.40 8.13 -4.44
N ASP A 115 0.09 7.15 -5.20
CA ASP A 115 -0.69 6.50 -6.26
C ASP A 115 -1.84 5.66 -5.68
N PHE A 116 -1.61 5.01 -4.53
CA PHE A 116 -2.62 4.26 -3.80
C PHE A 116 -3.78 5.17 -3.36
N LEU A 117 -3.46 6.28 -2.69
CA LEU A 117 -4.46 7.24 -2.22
C LEU A 117 -5.21 7.87 -3.40
N ALA A 118 -4.51 8.22 -4.48
CA ALA A 118 -5.13 8.75 -5.69
C ALA A 118 -6.09 7.75 -6.35
N HIS A 119 -5.77 6.45 -6.34
CA HIS A 119 -6.68 5.44 -6.86
C HIS A 119 -7.86 5.17 -5.92
N LEU A 120 -7.61 5.07 -4.61
CA LEU A 120 -8.67 4.88 -3.62
C LEU A 120 -9.71 6.00 -3.67
N LYS A 121 -9.26 7.25 -3.91
CA LYS A 121 -10.15 8.40 -4.06
C LYS A 121 -11.10 8.23 -5.23
N ARG A 122 -10.56 7.79 -6.38
CA ARG A 122 -11.37 7.52 -7.58
C ARG A 122 -12.38 6.40 -7.36
N LEU A 123 -12.05 5.37 -6.58
CA LEU A 123 -13.01 4.30 -6.27
C LEU A 123 -14.17 4.83 -5.41
N ALA A 124 -13.86 5.63 -4.40
CA ALA A 124 -14.87 6.24 -3.52
C ALA A 124 -15.78 7.25 -4.24
N GLU A 125 -15.27 7.96 -5.25
CA GLU A 125 -16.07 8.92 -6.05
C GLU A 125 -16.99 8.22 -7.08
N ASN A 126 -16.69 6.97 -7.46
CA ASN A 126 -17.40 6.23 -8.50
C ASN A 126 -18.38 5.17 -7.96
N THR A 127 -18.53 5.07 -6.64
CA THR A 127 -19.39 4.10 -5.95
C THR A 127 -20.47 4.83 -5.15
#